data_AF-A0A0D0DMD2-F1
#
_entry.id   AF-A0A0D0DMD2-F1
#
_cell.length_a   1.000
_cell.length_b   1.000
_cell.length_c   1.000
_cell.angle_alpha   90.00
_cell.angle_beta   90.00
_cell.angle_gamma   90.00
#
_symmetry.space_group_name_H-M   'P 1'
#
loop_
_entity.id
_entity.type
_entity.pdbx_description
1 polymer ?
#
loop_
_entity_poly.entity_id
_entity_poly.type
_entity_poly.pdbx_seq_one_letter_code
_entity_poly.pdbx_strand_id
1 'polypeptide(L)'
;PAATPILLQNYNLPPRIQTHLRNLICVGIIPSPHQPKDLGSFLSPLNDECTELAYGMETFDTTEQVLFPLHAYIIFKLSDIIAIEKFLRIKGHNAIYPC
;
A
#
# COMPACT_ATOMS: atom_id res chain seq x y z
N PRO A 1 -17.26 -3.53 -14.83
CA PRO A 1 -15.90 -2.94 -14.87
C PRO A 1 -15.04 -3.52 -13.75
N ALA A 2 -13.88 -4.10 -14.07
CA ALA A 2 -12.99 -4.66 -13.06
C ALA A 2 -12.14 -3.52 -12.45
N ALA A 3 -11.91 -3.52 -11.16
CA ALA A 3 -11.08 -2.50 -10.52
C ALA A 3 -10.27 -3.17 -9.44
N THR A 4 -8.97 -2.87 -9.40
CA THR A 4 -8.07 -3.43 -8.38
C THR A 4 -7.81 -2.35 -7.34
N PRO A 5 -8.28 -2.50 -6.10
CA PRO A 5 -8.04 -1.52 -5.05
C PRO A 5 -6.61 -1.63 -4.52
N ILE A 6 -6.05 -0.49 -4.13
CA ILE A 6 -4.82 -0.41 -3.33
C ILE A 6 -5.28 -0.26 -1.88
N LEU A 7 -5.02 -1.30 -1.08
CA LEU A 7 -5.47 -1.39 0.31
C LEU A 7 -4.27 -1.37 1.25
N LEU A 8 -4.36 -0.56 2.31
CA LEU A 8 -3.44 -0.58 3.44
C LEU A 8 -4.06 -1.37 4.60
N GLN A 9 -3.24 -2.21 5.20
CA GLN A 9 -3.58 -2.96 6.41
C GLN A 9 -2.87 -2.33 7.61
N ASN A 10 -3.63 -1.93 8.62
CA ASN A 10 -3.07 -1.34 9.83
C ASN A 10 -2.60 -2.41 10.82
N TYR A 11 -1.28 -2.56 10.96
CA TYR A 11 -0.64 -3.52 11.88
C TYR A 11 -0.69 -3.11 13.35
N ASN A 12 -1.18 -1.91 13.66
CA ASN A 12 -1.42 -1.48 15.05
C ASN A 12 -2.74 -2.08 15.59
N LEU A 13 -3.57 -2.68 14.75
CA LEU A 13 -4.79 -3.36 15.16
C LEU A 13 -4.50 -4.81 15.59
N PRO A 14 -5.33 -5.40 16.48
CA PRO A 14 -5.20 -6.81 16.83
C PRO A 14 -5.25 -7.74 15.60
N PRO A 15 -4.43 -8.82 15.55
CA PRO A 15 -4.38 -9.75 14.41
C PRO A 15 -5.73 -10.35 14.01
N ARG A 16 -6.65 -10.49 14.97
CA ARG A 16 -7.99 -11.03 14.77
C ARG A 16 -8.89 -10.13 13.92
N ILE A 17 -8.57 -8.84 13.81
CA ILE A 17 -9.44 -7.86 13.14
C ILE A 17 -8.74 -7.07 12.03
N GLN A 18 -7.40 -7.04 11.98
CA GLN A 18 -6.66 -6.22 11.02
C GLN A 18 -6.93 -6.56 9.54
N THR A 19 -7.37 -7.78 9.23
CA THR A 19 -7.71 -8.22 7.86
C THR A 19 -9.18 -8.03 7.51
N HIS A 20 -10.02 -7.59 8.45
CA HIS A 20 -11.43 -7.34 8.17
C HIS A 20 -11.55 -6.17 7.20
N LEU A 21 -12.40 -6.31 6.17
CA LEU A 21 -12.58 -5.30 5.12
C LEU A 21 -12.84 -3.88 5.68
N ARG A 22 -13.62 -3.77 6.75
CA ARG A 22 -13.93 -2.49 7.42
C ARG A 22 -12.72 -1.78 8.06
N ASN A 23 -11.64 -2.53 8.30
CA ASN A 23 -10.42 -2.05 8.95
C ASN A 23 -9.28 -1.84 7.93
N LEU A 24 -9.53 -2.12 6.65
CA LEU A 24 -8.60 -1.82 5.57
C LEU A 24 -8.84 -0.39 5.07
N ILE A 25 -7.76 0.32 4.78
CA ILE A 25 -7.81 1.69 4.27
C ILE A 25 -7.62 1.62 2.75
N CYS A 26 -8.61 2.07 1.99
CA CYS A 26 -8.51 2.15 0.53
C CYS A 26 -7.88 3.48 0.13
N VAL A 27 -6.68 3.44 -0.42
CA VAL A 27 -5.90 4.63 -0.79
C VAL A 27 -5.89 4.91 -2.29
N GLY A 28 -6.35 3.98 -3.11
CA GLY A 28 -6.41 4.18 -4.54
C GLY A 28 -7.11 3.05 -5.28
N ILE A 29 -7.44 3.30 -6.54
CA ILE A 29 -8.08 2.33 -7.44
C ILE A 29 -7.30 2.29 -8.75
N ILE A 30 -6.88 1.09 -9.16
CA ILE A 30 -6.30 0.84 -10.46
C ILE A 30 -7.43 0.41 -11.40
N PRO A 31 -7.76 1.19 -12.44
CA PRO A 31 -8.82 0.85 -13.37
C PRO A 31 -8.41 -0.36 -14.24
N SER A 32 -9.32 -1.33 -14.44
CA SER A 32 -9.05 -2.50 -15.29
C SER A 32 -10.27 -2.94 -16.11
N PRO A 33 -10.05 -3.36 -17.35
CA PRO A 33 -10.09 -4.80 -17.57
C PRO A 33 -8.73 -5.36 -18.00
N HIS A 34 -7.78 -4.48 -18.32
CA HIS A 34 -6.43 -4.84 -18.72
C HIS A 34 -5.41 -4.54 -17.62
N GLN A 35 -4.29 -5.26 -17.69
CA GLN A 35 -3.19 -5.09 -16.75
C GLN A 35 -2.56 -3.69 -16.93
N PRO A 36 -2.28 -2.94 -15.85
CA PRO A 36 -1.64 -1.63 -15.96
C PRO A 36 -0.26 -1.77 -16.63
N LYS A 37 0.03 -0.87 -17.56
CA LYS A 37 1.34 -0.76 -18.24
C LYS A 37 2.41 -0.32 -17.25
N ASP A 38 2.10 0.66 -16.42
CA ASP A 38 2.96 1.15 -15.36
C ASP A 38 2.22 1.13 -14.03
N LEU A 39 2.44 0.07 -13.26
CA LEU A 39 1.90 -0.08 -11.92
C LEU A 39 2.51 0.94 -10.93
N GLY A 40 3.76 1.37 -11.18
CA GLY A 40 4.46 2.34 -10.34
C GLY A 40 3.80 3.71 -10.34
N SER A 41 3.26 4.14 -11.49
CA SER A 41 2.54 5.41 -11.61
C SER A 41 1.37 5.55 -10.63
N PHE A 42 0.65 4.45 -10.37
CA PHE A 42 -0.47 4.43 -9.41
C PHE A 42 -0.01 4.44 -7.94
N LEU A 43 1.22 4.02 -7.67
CA LEU A 43 1.79 4.01 -6.31
C LEU A 43 2.58 5.28 -5.97
N SER A 44 2.97 6.09 -6.96
CA SER A 44 3.80 7.27 -6.71
C SER A 44 3.21 8.20 -5.64
N PRO A 45 1.92 8.59 -5.70
CA PRO A 45 1.35 9.48 -4.69
C PRO A 45 1.42 8.89 -3.28
N LEU A 46 1.09 7.60 -3.15
CA LEU A 46 1.18 6.89 -1.88
C LEU A 46 2.62 6.83 -1.35
N ASN A 47 3.61 6.66 -2.24
CA ASN A 47 5.01 6.61 -1.86
C ASN A 47 5.53 7.96 -1.34
N ASP A 48 5.09 9.06 -1.95
CA ASP A 48 5.43 10.41 -1.53
C ASP A 48 4.85 10.70 -0.14
N GLU A 49 3.56 10.42 0.08
CA GLU A 49 2.91 10.54 1.40
C GLU A 49 3.56 9.64 2.47
N CYS A 50 3.88 8.40 2.13
CA CYS A 50 4.58 7.49 3.06
C CYS A 50 5.98 7.98 3.42
N THR A 51 6.65 8.70 2.51
CA THR A 51 7.96 9.29 2.77
C THR A 51 7.85 10.42 3.78
N GLU A 52 6.85 11.30 3.64
CA GLU A 52 6.56 12.36 4.61
C GLU A 52 6.20 11.78 5.98
N LEU A 53 5.34 10.75 6.01
CA LEU A 53 5.00 10.04 7.24
C LEU A 53 6.20 9.33 7.87
N ALA A 54 7.20 8.88 7.10
CA ALA A 54 8.40 8.29 7.66
C ALA A 54 9.24 9.32 8.44
N TYR A 55 9.32 10.56 7.94
CA TYR A 55 9.98 11.68 8.62
C TYR A 55 9.18 12.21 9.83
N GLY A 56 7.87 11.95 9.85
CA GLY A 56 6.97 12.39 10.90
C GLY A 56 6.19 13.62 10.47
N MET A 57 4.86 13.51 10.46
CA MET A 57 3.96 14.61 10.13
C MET A 57 3.17 15.04 11.36
N GLU A 58 3.12 16.35 11.60
CA GLU A 58 2.32 16.91 12.69
C GLU A 58 0.84 16.62 12.45
N THR A 59 0.23 15.85 13.36
CA THR A 59 -1.15 15.39 13.28
C THR A 59 -1.87 15.71 14.57
N PHE A 60 -3.14 16.08 14.45
CA PHE A 60 -3.97 16.38 15.61
C PHE A 60 -4.70 15.14 16.13
N ASP A 61 -4.49 14.79 17.40
CA ASP A 61 -5.27 13.75 18.09
C ASP A 61 -6.54 14.38 18.66
N THR A 62 -7.70 13.96 18.15
CA THR A 62 -9.00 14.42 18.63
C THR A 62 -9.36 13.91 20.02
N THR A 63 -8.74 12.83 20.50
CA THR A 63 -9.03 12.23 21.80
C THR A 63 -8.34 13.02 22.91
N GLU A 64 -7.04 13.22 22.76
CA GLU A 64 -6.19 13.93 23.73
C GLU A 64 -6.14 15.45 23.47
N GLN A 65 -6.68 15.92 22.34
CA GLN A 65 -6.69 17.33 21.93
C GLN A 65 -5.29 17.94 21.83
N VAL A 66 -4.31 17.15 21.37
CA VAL A 66 -2.90 17.57 21.24
C VAL A 66 -2.38 17.29 19.83
N LEU A 67 -1.39 18.08 19.42
CA LEU A 67 -0.59 17.79 18.22
C LEU A 67 0.50 16.78 18.58
N PHE A 68 0.71 15.79 17.72
CA PHE A 68 1.77 14.81 17.86
C PHE A 68 2.41 14.50 16.50
N PRO A 69 3.68 14.11 16.45
CA PRO A 69 4.31 13.64 15.22
C PRO A 69 3.83 12.22 14.90
N LEU A 70 3.02 12.07 13.86
CA LEU A 70 2.60 10.78 13.36
C LEU A 70 3.67 10.19 12.45
N HIS A 71 4.15 9.00 12.80
CA HIS A 71 5.02 8.21 11.96
C HIS A 71 4.29 6.97 11.43
N ALA A 72 4.50 6.64 10.16
CA ALA A 72 4.00 5.41 9.56
C ALA A 72 5.06 4.77 8.65
N TYR A 73 5.09 3.43 8.63
CA TYR A 73 6.05 2.66 7.86
C TYR A 73 5.36 1.51 7.12
N ILE A 74 5.70 1.33 5.84
CA ILE A 74 5.26 0.18 5.06
C ILE A 74 6.14 -1.02 5.40
N ILE A 75 5.56 -2.03 6.05
CA ILE A 75 6.29 -3.23 6.49
C ILE A 75 6.46 -4.22 5.34
N PHE A 76 5.38 -4.51 4.60
CA PHE A 76 5.42 -5.41 3.46
C PHE A 76 4.31 -5.10 2.45
N LYS A 77 4.53 -5.54 1.21
CA LYS A 77 3.58 -5.45 0.10
C LYS A 77 2.98 -6.83 -0.14
N LEU A 78 1.66 -6.95 -0.03
CA LEU A 78 0.92 -8.16 -0.34
C LEU A 78 0.28 -8.01 -1.72
N SER A 79 0.49 -9.01 -2.58
CA SER A 79 -0.19 -9.09 -3.86
C SER A 79 -0.16 -10.52 -4.39
N ASP A 80 -0.85 -10.76 -5.49
CA ASP A 80 -0.64 -12.00 -6.21
C ASP A 80 0.77 -12.03 -6.84
N ILE A 81 1.16 -13.24 -7.21
CA ILE A 81 2.43 -13.60 -7.83
C ILE A 81 2.71 -12.65 -9.02
N ILE A 82 1.75 -12.46 -9.93
CA ILE A 82 1.86 -11.59 -11.12
C ILE A 82 2.12 -10.11 -10.77
N ALA A 83 1.42 -9.57 -9.77
CA ALA A 83 1.59 -8.19 -9.35
C ALA A 83 2.91 -7.97 -8.60
N ILE A 84 3.36 -8.92 -7.77
CA ILE A 84 4.66 -8.87 -7.09
C ILE A 84 5.80 -8.78 -8.12
N GLU A 85 5.74 -9.53 -9.21
CA GLU A 85 6.76 -9.45 -10.25
C GLU A 85 6.91 -8.06 -10.84
N LYS A 86 5.76 -7.44 -11.14
CA LYS A 86 5.73 -6.07 -11.67
C LYS A 86 6.23 -5.07 -10.64
N PHE A 87 5.88 -5.25 -9.37
CA PHE A 87 6.37 -4.39 -8.29
C PHE A 87 7.89 -4.46 -8.13
N LEU A 88 8.45 -5.67 -8.18
CA LEU A 88 9.87 -5.91 -7.99
C LEU A 88 10.68 -5.70 -9.28
N ARG A 89 10.01 -5.52 -10.43
CA ARG A 89 10.62 -5.46 -11.77
C ARG A 89 11.50 -6.68 -12.07
N ILE A 90 11.11 -7.84 -11.55
CA ILE A 90 11.78 -9.12 -11.78
C ILE A 90 11.28 -9.74 -13.09
N LYS A 91 12.10 -10.62 -13.69
CA LYS A 91 11.68 -11.38 -14.87
C LYS A 91 10.55 -12.33 -14.47
N GLY A 92 9.60 -12.52 -15.38
CA GLY A 92 8.31 -13.18 -15.11
C GLY A 92 8.42 -14.62 -14.62
N HIS A 93 7.30 -15.22 -14.17
CA HIS A 93 7.29 -16.44 -13.34
C HIS A 93 7.90 -17.69 -14.01
N ASN A 94 8.15 -17.59 -15.32
CA ASN A 94 8.76 -18.63 -16.14
C ASN A 94 10.23 -18.33 -16.48
N ALA A 95 10.86 -17.33 -15.85
CA ALA A 95 12.23 -16.95 -16.11
C ALA A 95 13.20 -17.99 -15.53
N ILE A 96 14.16 -18.42 -16.35
CA ILE A 96 15.24 -19.32 -15.92
C ILE A 96 16.17 -18.61 -14.91
N TYR A 97 16.33 -17.29 -15.06
CA TYR A 97 17.05 -16.42 -14.15
C TYR A 97 16.13 -15.28 -13.71
N PRO A 98 15.69 -15.22 -12.44
CA PRO A 98 14.71 -14.25 -11.98
C PRO A 98 15.29 -12.83 -11.80
N CYS A 99 16.61 -12.73 -11.58
CA CYS A 99 17.38 -11.49 -11.51
C CYS A 99 18.21 -11.21 -12.77
#